data_AF-A0A960EGJ5-F1
#
_entry.id   AF-A0A960EGJ5-F1
#
_cell.length_a   1.000
_cell.length_b   1.000
_cell.length_c   1.000
_cell.angle_alpha   90.00
_cell.angle_beta   90.00
_cell.angle_gamma   90.00
#
_symmetry.space_group_name_H-M   'P 1'
#
loop_
_entity.id
_entity.type
_entity.pdbx_description
1 polymer ?
#
loop_
_entity_poly.entity_id
_entity_poly.type
_entity_poly.pdbx_seq_one_letter_code
_entity_poly.pdbx_strand_id
1 'polypeptide(L)'
;RVRVATGTLKGGTLLVVAVPTQRADAAMGRLALTLALAGAAVLLVVGAIVVWVRRLGLAPIREMTQAADAITAGERDRRIPDAPEGSEAAHLGDALNAMLDATHDSEDRMRQFVADASHELRTPLTTLRGYAELHAGRVEDPDTADALRRIRAEATRMHRLVEDLLTLTSLDRATLHLGPVDVRRMLDDVASDLQVAQPERLVTVEAAAGV
;
A
#
# COMPACT_ATOMS: atom_id res chain seq x y z
N ARG A 1 -57.88 -13.52 42.23
CA ARG A 1 -57.59 -12.92 43.56
C ARG A 1 -58.54 -11.75 43.76
N VAL A 2 -58.93 -11.47 45.00
CA VAL A 2 -59.89 -10.42 45.36
C VAL A 2 -59.27 -9.63 46.49
N ARG A 3 -59.29 -8.30 46.42
CA ARG A 3 -58.91 -7.46 47.56
C ARG A 3 -60.19 -7.14 48.32
N VAL A 4 -60.22 -7.52 49.59
CA VAL A 4 -61.37 -7.30 50.47
C VAL A 4 -61.05 -6.12 51.37
N ALA A 5 -61.95 -5.14 51.43
CA ALA A 5 -61.92 -4.05 52.38
C ALA A 5 -63.17 -4.14 53.26
N THR A 6 -62.99 -4.06 54.58
CA THR A 6 -64.09 -4.12 55.55
C THR A 6 -64.22 -2.79 56.27
N GLY A 7 -65.45 -2.31 56.45
CA GLY A 7 -65.76 -1.12 57.23
C GLY A 7 -67.02 -1.31 58.05
N THR A 8 -67.11 -0.68 59.21
CA THR A 8 -68.29 -0.74 60.08
C THR A 8 -69.15 0.49 59.92
N LEU A 9 -70.44 0.32 59.61
CA LEU A 9 -71.40 1.43 59.55
C LEU A 9 -71.93 1.78 60.95
N LYS A 10 -72.47 3.00 61.10
CA LYS A 10 -73.20 3.40 62.31
C LYS A 10 -74.37 2.44 62.53
N GLY A 11 -74.36 1.74 63.66
CA GLY A 11 -75.31 0.66 63.99
C GLY A 11 -74.71 -0.75 64.08
N GLY A 12 -73.39 -0.92 63.92
CA GLY A 12 -72.71 -2.21 64.13
C GLY A 12 -72.78 -3.18 62.95
N THR A 13 -73.29 -2.74 61.80
CA THR A 13 -73.30 -3.55 60.57
C THR A 13 -71.91 -3.56 59.93
N LEU A 14 -71.35 -4.75 59.70
CA LEU A 14 -70.08 -4.96 59.01
C LEU A 14 -70.31 -4.96 57.49
N LEU A 15 -69.77 -3.96 56.79
CA LEU A 15 -69.74 -3.91 55.34
C LEU A 15 -68.44 -4.53 54.83
N VAL A 16 -68.57 -5.54 53.97
CA VAL A 16 -67.45 -6.21 53.32
C VAL A 16 -67.53 -5.91 51.82
N VAL A 17 -66.55 -5.19 51.28
CA VAL A 17 -66.44 -4.90 49.85
C VAL A 17 -65.31 -5.74 49.27
N ALA A 18 -65.66 -6.61 48.33
CA ALA A 18 -64.74 -7.49 47.63
C ALA A 18 -64.56 -6.99 46.19
N VAL A 19 -63.37 -6.46 45.85
CA VAL A 19 -63.06 -6.00 44.48
C VAL A 19 -62.19 -7.03 43.76
N PRO A 20 -62.64 -7.58 42.61
CA PRO A 20 -61.85 -8.55 41.85
C PRO A 20 -60.60 -7.89 41.25
N THR A 21 -59.41 -8.39 41.59
CA THR A 21 -58.12 -7.85 41.09
C THR A 21 -57.76 -8.34 39.70
N GLN A 22 -58.46 -9.34 39.18
CA GLN A 22 -58.19 -9.98 37.89
C GLN A 22 -58.10 -8.99 36.72
N ARG A 23 -58.89 -7.91 36.74
CA ARG A 23 -58.83 -6.85 35.72
C ARG A 23 -57.55 -6.02 35.80
N ALA A 24 -57.10 -5.70 37.01
CA ALA A 24 -55.86 -4.97 37.24
C ALA A 24 -54.63 -5.83 36.89
N ASP A 25 -54.62 -7.10 37.32
CA ASP A 25 -53.54 -8.05 37.04
C ASP A 25 -53.40 -8.30 35.53
N ALA A 26 -54.52 -8.48 34.81
CA ALA A 26 -54.53 -8.63 33.36
C ALA A 26 -54.07 -7.36 32.63
N ALA A 27 -54.42 -6.17 33.13
CA ALA A 27 -53.95 -4.91 32.56
C ALA A 27 -52.43 -4.74 32.74
N MET A 28 -51.89 -5.04 33.93
CA MET A 28 -50.45 -5.00 34.19
C MET A 28 -49.68 -6.01 33.32
N GLY A 29 -50.18 -7.25 33.20
CA GLY A 29 -49.55 -8.26 32.34
C GLY A 29 -49.53 -7.86 30.87
N ARG A 30 -50.63 -7.26 30.37
CA ARG A 30 -50.68 -6.71 29.01
C ARG A 30 -49.70 -5.55 28.83
N LEU A 31 -49.62 -4.61 29.77
CA LEU A 31 -48.67 -3.51 29.74
C LEU A 31 -47.22 -4.01 29.72
N ALA A 32 -46.88 -4.95 30.61
CA ALA A 32 -45.56 -5.55 30.67
C ALA A 32 -45.18 -6.23 29.35
N LEU A 33 -46.10 -7.01 28.77
CA LEU A 33 -45.89 -7.66 27.47
C LEU A 33 -45.69 -6.62 26.36
N THR A 34 -46.53 -5.57 26.30
CA THR A 34 -46.38 -4.52 25.28
C THR A 34 -45.06 -3.76 25.40
N LEU A 35 -44.61 -3.46 26.62
CA LEU A 35 -43.31 -2.82 26.86
C LEU A 35 -42.15 -3.74 26.49
N ALA A 36 -42.24 -5.03 26.84
CA ALA A 36 -41.22 -6.01 26.47
C ALA A 36 -41.11 -6.17 24.95
N LEU A 37 -42.24 -6.25 24.24
CA LEU A 37 -42.27 -6.32 22.78
C LEU A 37 -41.75 -5.03 22.13
N ALA A 38 -42.14 -3.86 22.65
CA ALA A 38 -41.63 -2.58 22.18
C ALA A 38 -40.11 -2.47 22.39
N GLY A 39 -39.61 -2.84 23.56
CA GLY A 39 -38.19 -2.87 23.87
C GLY A 39 -37.41 -3.84 22.96
N ALA A 40 -37.94 -5.04 22.75
CA ALA A 40 -37.36 -6.02 21.84
C ALA A 40 -37.31 -5.50 20.39
N ALA A 41 -38.38 -4.85 19.93
CA ALA A 41 -38.41 -4.24 18.59
C ALA A 41 -37.35 -3.15 18.44
N VAL A 42 -37.18 -2.27 19.44
CA VAL A 42 -36.13 -1.24 19.43
C VAL A 42 -34.74 -1.86 19.37
N LEU A 43 -34.46 -2.88 20.19
CA LEU A 43 -33.17 -3.57 20.19
C LEU A 43 -32.87 -4.25 18.84
N LEU A 44 -33.88 -4.83 18.21
CA LEU A 44 -33.73 -5.42 16.87
C LEU A 44 -33.39 -4.37 15.81
N VAL A 45 -34.06 -3.22 15.82
CA VAL A 45 -33.78 -2.12 14.89
C VAL A 45 -32.37 -1.57 15.09
N VAL A 46 -31.96 -1.33 16.33
CA VAL A 46 -30.59 -0.87 16.65
C VAL A 46 -29.56 -1.90 16.21
N GLY A 47 -29.78 -3.19 16.49
CA GLY A 47 -28.90 -4.26 16.04
C GLY A 47 -28.77 -4.32 14.52
N ALA A 48 -29.88 -4.16 13.79
CA ALA A 48 -29.89 -4.12 12.34
C ALA A 48 -29.09 -2.92 11.80
N ILE A 49 -29.26 -1.72 12.38
CA ILE A 49 -28.50 -0.52 11.99
C ILE A 49 -26.99 -0.72 12.24
N VAL A 50 -26.60 -1.25 13.40
CA VAL A 50 -25.19 -1.52 13.72
C VAL A 50 -24.56 -2.49 12.71
N VAL A 51 -25.25 -3.59 12.40
CA VAL A 51 -24.79 -4.55 11.40
C VAL A 51 -24.68 -3.90 10.01
N TRP A 52 -25.65 -3.08 9.64
CA TRP A 52 -25.68 -2.38 8.35
C TRP A 52 -24.52 -1.38 8.21
N VAL A 53 -24.32 -0.48 9.20
CA VAL A 53 -23.21 0.50 9.22
C VAL A 53 -21.85 -0.20 9.18
N ARG A 54 -21.69 -1.29 9.93
CA ARG A 54 -20.43 -2.04 9.95
C ARG A 54 -20.13 -2.70 8.61
N ARG A 55 -21.15 -3.21 7.90
CA ARG A 55 -20.98 -3.90 6.61
C ARG A 55 -20.80 -2.94 5.43
N LEU A 56 -21.52 -1.82 5.39
CA LEU A 56 -21.46 -0.89 4.26
C LEU A 56 -20.44 0.24 4.45
N GLY A 57 -20.14 0.63 5.69
CA GLY A 57 -19.23 1.75 5.97
C GLY A 57 -17.89 1.31 6.54
N LEU A 58 -17.88 0.78 7.77
CA LEU A 58 -16.64 0.67 8.54
C LEU A 58 -15.71 -0.47 8.11
N ALA A 59 -16.25 -1.64 7.73
CA ALA A 59 -15.41 -2.77 7.33
C ALA A 59 -14.69 -2.51 6.00
N PRO A 60 -15.36 -2.04 4.92
CA PRO A 60 -14.68 -1.74 3.66
C PRO A 60 -13.58 -0.68 3.83
N ILE A 61 -13.85 0.42 4.54
CA ILE A 61 -12.83 1.47 4.78
C ILE A 61 -11.58 0.90 5.46
N ARG A 62 -11.74 0.00 6.43
CA ARG A 62 -10.61 -0.63 7.12
C ARG A 62 -9.79 -1.52 6.18
N GLU A 63 -10.44 -2.25 5.29
CA GLU A 63 -9.77 -3.07 4.28
C GLU A 63 -9.00 -2.20 3.28
N MET A 64 -9.57 -1.06 2.88
CA MET A 64 -8.88 -0.08 2.03
C MET A 64 -7.66 0.53 2.73
N THR A 65 -7.76 0.86 4.02
CA THR A 65 -6.60 1.36 4.80
C THR A 65 -5.48 0.31 4.84
N GLN A 66 -5.81 -0.95 5.09
CA GLN A 66 -4.82 -2.03 5.09
C GLN A 66 -4.18 -2.24 3.73
N ALA A 67 -4.95 -2.13 2.64
CA ALA A 67 -4.41 -2.19 1.30
C ALA A 67 -3.46 -1.01 1.02
N ALA A 68 -3.83 0.20 1.43
CA ALA A 68 -2.97 1.38 1.31
C ALA A 68 -1.66 1.24 2.12
N ASP A 69 -1.73 0.72 3.34
CA ASP A 69 -0.55 0.44 4.17
C ASP A 69 0.38 -0.58 3.49
N ALA A 70 -0.18 -1.66 2.92
CA ALA A 70 0.59 -2.65 2.19
C ALA A 70 1.25 -2.07 0.91
N ILE A 71 0.54 -1.23 0.16
CA ILE A 71 1.07 -0.54 -1.02
C ILE A 71 2.24 0.37 -0.61
N THR A 72 2.08 1.16 0.45
CA THR A 72 3.17 2.03 0.96
C THR A 72 4.34 1.25 1.55
N ALA A 73 4.12 0.02 2.01
CA ALA A 73 5.17 -0.90 2.46
C ALA A 73 5.94 -1.59 1.30
N GLY A 74 5.50 -1.41 0.05
CA GLY A 74 6.20 -1.90 -1.14
C GLY A 74 5.44 -2.95 -1.96
N GLU A 75 4.23 -3.36 -1.56
CA GLU A 75 3.36 -4.23 -2.37
C GLU A 75 2.68 -3.43 -3.50
N ARG A 76 3.47 -2.95 -4.47
CA ARG A 76 3.00 -2.03 -5.53
C ARG A 76 1.95 -2.61 -6.47
N ASP A 77 1.94 -3.93 -6.65
CA ASP A 77 0.95 -4.61 -7.51
C ASP A 77 -0.42 -4.76 -6.83
N ARG A 78 -0.53 -4.45 -5.53
CA ARG A 78 -1.78 -4.57 -4.79
C ARG A 78 -2.77 -3.50 -5.23
N ARG A 79 -4.06 -3.85 -5.19
CA ARG A 79 -5.18 -2.95 -5.49
C ARG A 79 -6.08 -2.78 -4.28
N ILE A 80 -6.84 -1.68 -4.28
CA ILE A 80 -7.86 -1.43 -3.26
C ILE A 80 -9.03 -2.40 -3.51
N PRO A 81 -9.47 -3.16 -2.49
CA PRO A 81 -10.53 -4.16 -2.64
C PRO A 81 -11.88 -3.51 -2.93
N ASP A 82 -12.74 -4.24 -3.64
CA ASP A 82 -14.10 -3.81 -3.94
C ASP A 82 -14.93 -3.64 -2.67
N ALA A 83 -15.76 -2.61 -2.66
CA ALA A 83 -16.74 -2.36 -1.60
C ALA A 83 -18.17 -2.55 -2.14
N PRO A 84 -19.18 -2.69 -1.26
CA PRO A 84 -20.57 -2.88 -1.70
C PRO A 84 -21.03 -1.81 -2.70
N GLU A 85 -21.60 -2.25 -3.82
CA GLU A 85 -22.06 -1.35 -4.89
C GLU A 85 -23.04 -0.28 -4.38
N GLY A 86 -22.89 0.94 -4.88
CA GLY A 86 -23.72 2.09 -4.48
C GLY A 86 -23.39 2.68 -3.10
N SER A 87 -22.36 2.17 -2.42
CA SER A 87 -21.83 2.81 -1.20
C SER A 87 -20.79 3.88 -1.53
N GLU A 88 -20.64 4.87 -0.64
CA GLU A 88 -19.57 5.85 -0.71
C GLU A 88 -18.19 5.21 -0.61
N ALA A 89 -18.08 4.07 0.07
CA ALA A 89 -16.86 3.28 0.13
C ALA A 89 -16.48 2.75 -1.27
N ALA A 90 -17.43 2.25 -2.07
CA ALA A 90 -17.15 1.81 -3.45
C ALA A 90 -16.61 2.96 -4.30
N HIS A 91 -17.24 4.12 -4.24
CA HIS A 91 -16.78 5.30 -4.97
C HIS A 91 -15.37 5.74 -4.56
N LEU A 92 -15.04 5.66 -3.26
CA LEU A 92 -13.69 5.92 -2.76
C LEU A 92 -12.68 4.89 -3.27
N GLY A 93 -13.05 3.61 -3.27
CA GLY A 93 -12.22 2.52 -3.80
C GLY A 93 -11.88 2.72 -5.27
N ASP A 94 -12.88 3.05 -6.08
CA ASP A 94 -12.71 3.35 -7.50
C ASP A 94 -11.78 4.56 -7.72
N ALA A 95 -11.99 5.64 -6.95
CA ALA A 95 -11.15 6.83 -7.05
C ALA A 95 -9.69 6.55 -6.64
N LEU A 96 -9.46 5.74 -5.60
CA LEU A 96 -8.12 5.33 -5.19
C LEU A 96 -7.46 4.43 -6.22
N ASN A 97 -8.18 3.45 -6.79
CA ASN A 97 -7.65 2.62 -7.87
C ASN A 97 -7.31 3.43 -9.11
N ALA A 98 -8.16 4.40 -9.50
CA ALA A 98 -7.86 5.31 -10.60
C ALA A 98 -6.62 6.18 -10.32
N MET A 99 -6.42 6.61 -9.08
CA MET A 99 -5.19 7.31 -8.66
C MET A 99 -3.97 6.39 -8.79
N LEU A 100 -4.06 5.13 -8.33
CA LEU A 100 -2.97 4.14 -8.46
C LEU A 100 -2.62 3.90 -9.94
N ASP A 101 -3.62 3.74 -10.80
CA ASP A 101 -3.40 3.55 -12.24
C ASP A 101 -2.75 4.79 -12.86
N ALA A 102 -3.19 6.00 -12.50
CA ALA A 102 -2.56 7.24 -12.95
C ALA A 102 -1.09 7.38 -12.48
N THR A 103 -0.78 6.93 -11.26
CA THR A 103 0.59 6.88 -10.74
C THR A 103 1.43 5.89 -11.55
N HIS A 104 0.97 4.66 -11.75
CA HIS A 104 1.69 3.65 -12.55
C HIS A 104 1.92 4.12 -13.98
N ASP A 105 0.91 4.68 -14.63
CA ASP A 105 1.01 5.27 -15.96
C ASP A 105 2.07 6.38 -16.03
N SER A 106 2.12 7.25 -15.01
CA SER A 106 3.10 8.33 -14.94
C SER A 106 4.52 7.80 -14.75
N GLU A 107 4.70 6.79 -13.91
CA GLU A 107 5.98 6.13 -13.72
C GLU A 107 6.45 5.44 -15.02
N ASP A 108 5.57 4.72 -15.70
CA ASP A 108 5.89 4.04 -16.96
C ASP A 108 6.27 5.02 -18.06
N ARG A 109 5.58 6.16 -18.17
CA ARG A 109 5.96 7.23 -19.10
C ARG A 109 7.31 7.85 -18.76
N MET A 110 7.61 8.08 -17.48
CA MET A 110 8.91 8.60 -17.06
C MET A 110 10.03 7.60 -17.39
N ARG A 111 9.79 6.30 -17.14
CA ARG A 111 10.73 5.22 -17.49
C ARG A 111 10.98 5.17 -18.99
N GLN A 112 9.92 5.20 -19.80
CA GLN A 112 10.02 5.19 -21.26
C GLN A 112 10.80 6.42 -21.76
N PHE A 113 10.51 7.60 -21.22
CA PHE A 113 11.25 8.82 -21.56
C PHE A 113 12.75 8.70 -21.24
N VAL A 114 13.11 8.14 -20.08
CA VAL A 114 14.51 7.93 -19.70
C VAL A 114 15.19 6.93 -20.63
N ALA A 115 14.51 5.83 -21.00
CA ALA A 115 15.04 4.83 -21.92
C ALA A 115 15.31 5.45 -23.30
N ASP A 116 14.33 6.17 -23.85
CA ASP A 116 14.43 6.80 -25.16
C ASP A 116 15.51 7.89 -25.18
N ALA A 117 15.54 8.76 -24.17
CA ALA A 117 16.57 9.80 -24.04
C ALA A 117 17.98 9.19 -23.95
N SER A 118 18.13 8.09 -23.23
CA SER A 118 19.42 7.41 -23.10
C SER A 118 19.89 6.82 -24.43
N HIS A 119 18.99 6.22 -25.19
CA HIS A 119 19.30 5.72 -26.53
C HIS A 119 19.71 6.86 -27.48
N GLU A 120 18.96 7.96 -27.49
CA GLU A 120 19.23 9.12 -28.32
C GLU A 120 20.54 9.83 -27.93
N LEU A 121 20.94 9.80 -26.66
CA LEU A 121 22.21 10.39 -26.18
C LEU A 121 23.43 9.49 -26.43
N ARG A 122 23.27 8.16 -26.42
CA ARG A 122 24.38 7.22 -26.61
C ARG A 122 25.07 7.42 -27.96
N THR A 123 24.29 7.62 -29.02
CA THR A 123 24.78 7.82 -30.40
C THR A 123 25.67 9.06 -30.56
N PRO A 124 25.22 10.29 -30.23
CA PRO A 124 26.05 11.48 -30.36
C PRO A 124 27.28 11.46 -29.44
N LEU A 125 27.18 10.88 -28.23
CA LEU A 125 28.34 10.71 -27.34
C LEU A 125 29.39 9.76 -27.92
N THR A 126 28.95 8.66 -28.53
CA THR A 126 29.84 7.71 -29.21
C THR A 126 30.55 8.38 -30.39
N THR A 127 29.81 9.14 -31.20
CA THR A 127 30.36 9.90 -32.33
C THR A 127 31.37 10.95 -31.87
N LEU A 128 31.05 11.72 -30.82
CA LEU A 128 31.90 12.76 -30.27
C LEU A 128 33.19 12.18 -29.67
N ARG A 129 33.10 11.03 -28.97
CA ARG A 129 34.28 10.27 -28.52
C ARG A 129 35.14 9.81 -29.71
N GLY A 130 34.50 9.27 -30.75
CA GLY A 130 35.18 8.81 -31.96
C GLY A 130 35.93 9.92 -32.68
N TYR A 131 35.32 11.10 -32.85
CA TYR A 131 36.01 12.26 -33.42
C TYR A 131 37.19 12.74 -32.57
N ALA A 132 37.01 12.81 -31.25
CA ALA A 132 38.09 13.20 -30.34
C ALA A 132 39.26 12.20 -30.39
N GLU A 133 38.99 10.89 -30.41
CA GLU A 133 40.00 9.84 -30.54
C GLU A 133 40.73 9.88 -31.90
N LEU A 134 39.99 10.07 -33.00
CA LEU A 134 40.57 10.18 -34.33
C LEU A 134 41.53 11.37 -34.47
N HIS A 135 41.33 12.45 -33.72
CA HIS A 135 42.17 13.65 -33.77
C HIS A 135 43.23 13.71 -32.67
N ALA A 136 43.11 12.90 -31.61
CA ALA A 136 44.02 12.88 -30.45
C ALA A 136 45.49 12.52 -30.73
N GLY A 137 45.87 12.23 -31.97
CA GLY A 137 47.26 12.04 -32.40
C GLY A 137 47.61 12.74 -33.72
N ARG A 138 46.73 13.60 -34.23
CA ARG A 138 46.89 14.31 -35.51
C ARG A 138 47.06 15.82 -35.35
N VAL A 139 46.89 16.33 -34.14
CA VAL A 139 46.97 17.75 -33.81
C VAL A 139 48.33 18.03 -33.19
N GLU A 140 49.09 18.94 -33.82
CA GLU A 140 50.41 19.37 -33.35
C GLU A 140 50.33 20.48 -32.30
N ASP A 141 49.25 21.28 -32.32
CA ASP A 141 49.00 22.35 -31.35
C ASP A 141 48.70 21.78 -29.95
N PRO A 142 49.53 22.04 -28.93
CA PRO A 142 49.38 21.48 -27.58
C PRO A 142 48.05 21.85 -26.90
N ASP A 143 47.56 23.07 -27.14
CA ASP A 143 46.33 23.57 -26.52
C ASP A 143 45.10 22.86 -27.09
N THR A 144 45.06 22.71 -28.43
CA THR A 144 44.01 21.93 -29.11
C THR A 144 44.04 20.45 -28.72
N ALA A 145 45.24 19.87 -28.54
CA ALA A 145 45.40 18.51 -28.06
C ALA A 145 44.87 18.32 -26.62
N ASP A 146 45.13 19.27 -25.71
CA ASP A 146 44.54 19.24 -24.36
C ASP A 146 43.02 19.37 -24.40
N ALA A 147 42.48 20.27 -25.22
CA ALA A 147 41.05 20.44 -25.41
C ALA A 147 40.37 19.14 -25.88
N LEU A 148 40.93 18.45 -26.88
CA LEU A 148 40.41 17.16 -27.37
C LEU A 148 40.45 16.07 -26.29
N ARG A 149 41.51 16.03 -25.47
CA ARG A 149 41.57 15.10 -24.32
C ARG A 149 40.46 15.37 -23.32
N ARG A 150 40.20 16.64 -22.98
CA ARG A 150 39.12 17.03 -22.07
C ARG A 150 37.74 16.70 -22.63
N ILE A 151 37.50 16.99 -23.90
CA ILE A 151 36.25 16.65 -24.61
C ILE A 151 36.01 15.14 -24.56
N ARG A 152 37.02 14.33 -24.85
CA ARG A 152 36.93 12.86 -24.78
C ARG A 152 36.63 12.37 -23.36
N ALA A 153 37.28 12.96 -22.36
CA ALA A 153 37.04 12.63 -20.95
C ALA A 153 35.59 12.94 -20.55
N GLU A 154 35.06 14.10 -20.94
CA GLU A 154 33.67 14.47 -20.64
C GLU A 154 32.66 13.59 -21.40
N ALA A 155 32.91 13.28 -22.68
CA ALA A 155 32.08 12.36 -23.45
C ALA A 155 31.99 10.97 -22.80
N THR A 156 33.13 10.48 -22.30
CA THR A 156 33.21 9.19 -21.58
C THR A 156 32.45 9.25 -20.26
N ARG A 157 32.56 10.36 -19.52
CA ARG A 157 31.84 10.58 -18.27
C ARG A 157 30.33 10.64 -18.50
N MET A 158 29.88 11.39 -19.49
CA MET A 158 28.46 11.47 -19.87
C MET A 158 27.91 10.10 -20.31
N HIS A 159 28.69 9.32 -21.07
CA HIS A 159 28.28 7.98 -21.48
C HIS A 159 28.03 7.06 -20.28
N ARG A 160 28.94 7.07 -19.28
CA ARG A 160 28.73 6.30 -18.04
C ARG A 160 27.48 6.74 -17.29
N LEU A 161 27.24 8.04 -17.16
CA LEU A 161 26.03 8.55 -16.48
C LEU A 161 24.74 8.08 -17.17
N VAL A 162 24.73 8.01 -18.50
CA VAL A 162 23.59 7.50 -19.27
C VAL A 162 23.39 5.99 -19.04
N GLU A 163 24.46 5.19 -19.04
CA GLU A 163 24.39 3.76 -18.73
C GLU A 163 23.93 3.48 -17.29
N ASP A 164 24.42 4.26 -16.32
CA ASP A 164 24.02 4.15 -14.92
C ASP A 164 22.52 4.44 -14.75
N LEU A 165 22.01 5.47 -15.44
CA LEU A 165 20.59 5.81 -15.43
C LEU A 165 19.71 4.70 -16.03
N LEU A 166 20.13 4.10 -17.15
CA LEU A 166 19.47 2.94 -17.76
C LEU A 166 19.48 1.72 -16.84
N THR A 167 20.59 1.51 -16.14
CA THR A 167 20.74 0.40 -15.20
C THR A 167 19.74 0.57 -14.05
N LEU A 168 19.64 1.77 -13.47
CA LEU A 168 18.69 2.08 -12.41
C LEU A 168 17.23 1.86 -12.86
N THR A 169 16.86 2.30 -14.06
CA THR A 169 15.48 2.10 -14.56
C THR A 169 15.17 0.65 -14.92
N SER A 170 16.18 -0.13 -15.36
CA SER A 170 16.00 -1.55 -15.65
C SER A 170 15.87 -2.43 -14.40
N LEU A 171 16.61 -2.11 -13.33
CA LEU A 171 16.57 -2.82 -12.05
C LEU A 171 15.20 -2.70 -11.38
N ASP A 172 14.50 -1.58 -11.54
CA ASP A 172 13.16 -1.34 -11.00
C ASP A 172 12.10 -2.29 -11.64
N ARG A 173 12.36 -2.81 -12.85
CA ARG A 173 11.50 -3.81 -13.54
C ARG A 173 11.95 -5.25 -13.35
N ALA A 174 13.14 -5.48 -12.78
CA ALA A 174 13.70 -6.81 -12.70
C ALA A 174 12.86 -7.66 -11.74
N THR A 175 12.27 -8.74 -12.26
CA THR A 175 11.68 -9.76 -11.40
C THR A 175 12.82 -10.40 -10.61
N LEU A 176 12.83 -10.14 -9.30
CA LEU A 176 13.86 -10.67 -8.43
C LEU A 176 13.68 -12.19 -8.29
N HIS A 177 14.57 -12.95 -8.90
CA HIS A 177 14.69 -14.37 -8.63
C HIS A 177 15.45 -14.58 -7.32
N LEU A 178 14.70 -14.65 -6.23
CA LEU A 178 15.25 -14.95 -4.92
C LEU A 178 15.54 -16.45 -4.84
N GLY A 179 16.79 -16.79 -4.62
CA GLY A 179 17.26 -18.16 -4.43
C GLY A 179 18.50 -18.20 -3.54
N PRO A 180 18.84 -19.36 -2.97
CA PRO A 180 20.10 -19.52 -2.25
C PRO A 180 21.27 -19.27 -3.21
N VAL A 181 22.22 -18.43 -2.78
CA VAL A 181 23.40 -18.06 -3.56
C VAL A 181 24.64 -18.37 -2.74
N ASP A 182 25.66 -18.93 -3.37
CA ASP A 182 26.97 -19.15 -2.76
C ASP A 182 27.71 -17.82 -2.68
N VAL A 183 27.60 -17.16 -1.51
CA VAL A 183 28.17 -15.83 -1.28
C VAL A 183 29.69 -15.87 -1.39
N ARG A 184 30.33 -16.97 -0.95
CA ARG A 184 31.78 -17.13 -1.05
C ARG A 184 32.23 -17.12 -2.50
N ARG A 185 31.58 -17.91 -3.35
CA ARG A 185 31.89 -17.94 -4.78
C ARG A 185 31.72 -16.56 -5.44
N MET A 186 30.63 -15.84 -5.11
CA MET A 186 30.45 -14.47 -5.61
C MET A 186 31.56 -13.52 -5.16
N LEU A 187 32.00 -13.62 -3.90
CA LEU A 187 33.08 -12.79 -3.37
C LEU A 187 34.43 -13.13 -4.02
N ASP A 188 34.69 -14.40 -4.30
CA ASP A 188 35.89 -14.85 -5.00
C ASP A 188 35.92 -14.32 -6.45
N ASP A 189 34.79 -14.37 -7.17
CA ASP A 189 34.65 -13.82 -8.52
C ASP A 189 34.92 -12.29 -8.51
N VAL A 190 34.31 -11.56 -7.57
CA VAL A 190 34.52 -10.11 -7.42
C VAL A 190 35.96 -9.77 -7.04
N ALA A 191 36.59 -10.56 -6.17
CA ALA A 191 37.99 -10.36 -5.79
C ALA A 191 38.94 -10.57 -6.98
N SER A 192 38.67 -11.58 -7.81
CA SER A 192 39.40 -11.84 -9.05
C SER A 192 39.30 -10.65 -10.02
N ASP A 193 38.10 -10.14 -10.27
CA ASP A 193 37.88 -8.98 -11.14
C ASP A 193 38.59 -7.71 -10.62
N LEU A 194 38.53 -7.48 -9.30
CA LEU A 194 39.24 -6.38 -8.65
C LEU A 194 40.76 -6.50 -8.75
N GLN A 195 41.31 -7.71 -8.60
CA GLN A 195 42.75 -7.94 -8.72
C GLN A 195 43.24 -7.66 -10.14
N VAL A 196 42.44 -7.98 -11.17
CA VAL A 196 42.74 -7.65 -12.57
C VAL A 196 42.69 -6.14 -12.81
N ALA A 197 41.69 -5.45 -12.26
CA ALA A 197 41.55 -4.00 -12.41
C ALA A 197 42.58 -3.20 -11.60
N GLN A 198 43.03 -3.71 -10.45
CA GLN A 198 43.96 -3.07 -9.52
C GLN A 198 45.00 -4.07 -9.00
N PRO A 199 46.03 -4.41 -9.81
CA PRO A 199 46.99 -5.47 -9.48
C PRO A 199 47.74 -5.27 -8.16
N GLU A 200 47.97 -4.01 -7.77
CA GLU A 200 48.74 -3.67 -6.57
C GLU A 200 47.91 -3.67 -5.28
N ARG A 201 46.58 -3.84 -5.38
CA ARG A 201 45.70 -3.88 -4.22
C ARG A 201 45.63 -5.31 -3.69
N LEU A 202 45.95 -5.50 -2.41
CA LEU A 202 45.74 -6.78 -1.74
C LEU A 202 44.25 -6.93 -1.42
N VAL A 203 43.63 -7.99 -1.95
CA VAL A 203 42.23 -8.36 -1.68
C VAL A 203 42.22 -9.74 -1.02
N THR A 204 41.59 -9.86 0.14
CA THR A 204 41.39 -11.13 0.86
C THR A 204 39.91 -11.38 1.08
N VAL A 205 39.46 -12.60 0.76
CA VAL A 205 38.07 -13.04 0.97
C VAL A 205 38.03 -13.95 2.19
N GLU A 206 37.32 -13.53 3.25
CA GLU A 206 37.04 -14.33 4.43
C GLU A 206 35.52 -14.55 4.52
N ALA A 207 35.09 -15.82 4.42
CA ALA A 207 33.70 -16.22 4.56
C ALA A 207 33.59 -17.36 5.59
N ALA A 208 32.64 -17.26 6.52
CA ALA A 208 32.36 -18.30 7.50
C ALA A 208 31.81 -19.56 6.80
N ALA A 209 32.18 -20.75 7.28
CA ALA A 209 31.71 -22.01 6.71
C ALA A 209 30.18 -22.15 6.89
N GLY A 210 29.45 -22.24 5.77
CA GLY A 210 28.01 -22.52 5.76
C GLY A 210 27.08 -21.36 5.37
N VAL A 211 27.62 -20.25 4.85
CA VAL A 211 26.86 -19.15 4.22
C VAL A 211 27.05 -19.18 2.70
#